data_AF-A0A817GV42-F1
#
_entry.id   AF-A0A817GV42-F1
#
_cell.length_a   1.000
_cell.length_b   1.000
_cell.length_c   1.000
_cell.angle_alpha   90.00
_cell.angle_beta   90.00
_cell.angle_gamma   90.00
#
_symmetry.space_group_name_H-M   'P 1'
#
loop_
_entity.id
_entity.type
_entity.pdbx_description
1 polymer ?
#
loop_
_entity_poly.entity_id
_entity_poly.type
_entity_poly.pdbx_seq_one_letter_code
_entity_poly.pdbx_strand_id
1 'polypeptide(L)'
;MLSCRRLILSYSHFPSNRIASLLVTRYNSSSSVDLSTILQEHSLNFEKKPSTTIAYETFVQAPSEFVANSLLQIHDSLALPWWVTIALATITFRVVVGASITITQQRFIERLQIVRRTVTNELEPRIKELNMQAMKGKTATVLEEKKNIQREALQLTKQGYTAYNIHPGKILILALFGSIPWLYFTFGIRMICMSPRTLPTISQEGVAWFQNLAEVDPYGILPLGFLIPSLIGISFNSIEKPGLANPRFISAGRIQRGITRTIVIGFTLIAFKLPAGIVLFWTLNSILQLSQTIIFELPRIRNMLGLQPSRFGSQPVRLRWTIWTNKWSFFFRTLKWYSKL
;
A
#
# COMPACT_ATOMS: atom_id res chain seq x y z
N MET A 1 23.10 -39.36 -3.73
CA MET A 1 23.18 -38.61 -5.00
C MET A 1 22.25 -37.39 -4.91
N LEU A 2 22.84 -36.19 -5.04
CA LEU A 2 22.26 -34.86 -5.41
C LEU A 2 21.06 -34.33 -4.58
N SER A 3 21.18 -33.39 -3.61
CA SER A 3 21.78 -32.04 -3.52
C SER A 3 20.99 -30.89 -4.20
N CYS A 4 20.43 -29.98 -3.40
CA CYS A 4 20.20 -28.55 -3.68
C CYS A 4 19.86 -27.81 -2.36
N ARG A 5 20.86 -27.33 -1.62
CA ARG A 5 21.33 -25.92 -1.53
C ARG A 5 20.23 -24.88 -1.21
N ARG A 6 20.06 -24.57 0.09
CA ARG A 6 19.61 -23.25 0.55
C ARG A 6 20.84 -22.35 0.71
N LEU A 7 20.97 -21.36 -0.18
CA LEU A 7 21.82 -20.20 0.02
C LEU A 7 21.19 -19.32 1.10
N ILE A 8 21.75 -19.35 2.31
CA ILE A 8 21.63 -18.24 3.26
C ILE A 8 22.85 -17.38 3.00
N LEU A 9 22.62 -16.18 2.47
CA LEU A 9 23.66 -15.17 2.30
C LEU A 9 24.22 -14.82 3.69
N SER A 10 25.49 -15.17 3.87
CA SER A 10 26.31 -14.82 5.02
C SER A 10 26.44 -13.30 5.08
N TYR A 11 25.86 -12.68 6.11
CA TYR A 11 26.23 -11.32 6.49
C TYR A 11 27.56 -11.43 7.23
N SER A 12 28.59 -10.85 6.61
CA SER A 12 29.96 -10.79 7.07
C SER A 12 30.06 -10.33 8.53
N HIS A 13 30.74 -11.15 9.34
CA HIS A 13 31.27 -10.80 10.65
C HIS A 13 32.10 -9.50 10.58
N PHE A 14 31.62 -8.45 11.23
CA PHE A 14 32.49 -7.38 11.70
C PHE A 14 33.20 -7.87 12.98
N PRO A 15 34.54 -7.87 13.06
CA PRO A 15 35.25 -8.44 14.20
C PRO A 15 35.29 -7.44 15.36
N SER A 16 34.31 -7.52 16.25
CA SER A 16 34.26 -6.76 17.52
C SER A 16 35.32 -7.19 18.55
N ASN A 17 36.07 -8.27 18.30
CA ASN A 17 36.91 -8.90 19.32
C ASN A 17 38.40 -8.52 19.30
N ARG A 18 38.83 -7.58 18.44
CA ARG A 18 40.25 -7.13 18.40
C ARG A 18 40.53 -5.79 19.09
N ILE A 19 39.51 -5.02 19.46
CA ILE A 19 39.71 -3.78 20.23
C ILE A 19 39.71 -4.08 21.74
N ALA A 20 38.99 -5.12 22.18
CA ALA A 20 38.93 -5.53 23.58
C ALA A 20 40.26 -6.06 24.13
N SER A 21 41.12 -6.66 23.29
CA SER A 21 42.40 -7.23 23.72
C SER A 21 43.55 -6.22 23.82
N LEU A 22 43.40 -5.00 23.29
CA LEU A 22 44.46 -3.98 23.27
C LEU A 22 44.39 -3.00 24.44
N LEU A 23 43.30 -2.97 25.20
CA LEU A 23 43.13 -2.07 26.35
C LEU A 23 43.54 -2.68 27.69
N VAL A 24 43.99 -3.94 27.73
CA VAL A 24 44.24 -4.67 28.98
C VAL A 24 45.73 -4.71 29.41
N THR A 25 46.68 -4.21 28.62
CA THR A 25 48.12 -4.37 28.94
C THR A 25 48.82 -3.19 29.61
N ARG A 26 48.12 -2.23 30.21
CA ARG A 26 48.81 -1.26 31.07
C ARG A 26 47.92 -0.57 32.11
N TYR A 27 47.59 -1.27 33.20
CA TYR A 27 47.33 -0.57 34.46
C TYR A 27 47.72 -1.45 35.66
N ASN A 28 48.66 -0.94 36.43
CA ASN A 28 49.20 -1.61 37.62
C ASN A 28 48.12 -1.81 38.69
N SER A 29 48.27 -2.92 39.39
CA SER A 29 47.57 -3.34 40.61
C SER A 29 47.34 -2.20 41.60
N SER A 30 46.10 -1.70 41.73
CA SER A 30 45.59 -0.96 42.92
C SER A 30 44.07 -0.65 42.89
N SER A 31 43.30 -1.01 41.86
CA SER A 31 41.90 -0.60 41.74
C SER A 31 40.96 -1.72 41.24
N SER A 32 40.99 -2.87 41.91
CA SER A 32 39.99 -3.94 41.68
C SER A 32 38.59 -3.56 42.18
N VAL A 33 38.45 -2.49 42.97
CA VAL A 33 37.17 -2.00 43.49
C VAL A 33 36.44 -1.11 42.48
N ASP A 34 37.14 -0.46 41.53
CA ASP A 34 36.50 0.42 40.55
C ASP A 34 35.97 -0.33 39.34
N LEU A 35 36.67 -1.37 38.85
CA LEU A 35 36.23 -2.08 37.65
C LEU A 35 34.95 -2.89 37.90
N SER A 36 34.80 -3.51 39.07
CA SER A 36 33.56 -4.19 39.44
C SER A 36 32.42 -3.19 39.61
N THR A 37 32.68 -2.00 40.14
CA THR A 37 31.66 -0.96 40.32
C THR A 37 31.23 -0.35 38.98
N ILE A 38 32.18 -0.10 38.07
CA ILE A 38 31.91 0.35 36.69
C ILE A 38 31.16 -0.73 35.91
N LEU A 39 31.57 -2.01 36.03
CA LEU A 39 30.87 -3.12 35.38
C LEU A 39 29.48 -3.34 36.00
N GLN A 40 29.29 -3.08 37.29
CA GLN A 40 28.01 -3.19 37.98
C GLN A 40 27.08 -2.02 37.63
N GLU A 41 27.62 -0.82 37.47
CA GLU A 41 26.89 0.36 37.01
C GLU A 41 26.49 0.24 35.52
N HIS A 42 27.35 -0.35 34.68
CA HIS A 42 27.00 -0.67 33.28
C HIS A 42 26.09 -1.89 33.13
N SER A 43 26.12 -2.86 34.05
CA SER A 43 25.28 -4.07 33.97
C SER A 43 23.91 -3.91 34.65
N LEU A 44 23.70 -2.87 35.45
CA LEU A 44 22.45 -2.65 36.19
C LEU A 44 21.39 -1.79 35.48
N ASN A 45 21.53 -1.45 34.20
CA ASN A 45 20.42 -0.85 33.43
C ASN A 45 20.29 -1.45 32.02
N PHE A 46 20.40 -2.78 31.90
CA PHE A 46 19.70 -3.46 30.80
C PHE A 46 18.20 -3.43 31.14
N GLU A 47 17.60 -2.25 31.02
CA GLU A 47 16.15 -2.10 31.10
C GLU A 47 15.59 -3.05 30.04
N LYS A 48 14.97 -4.13 30.49
CA LYS A 48 14.44 -5.18 29.63
C LYS A 48 13.27 -4.56 28.87
N LYS A 49 13.58 -3.87 27.77
CA LYS A 49 12.57 -3.21 26.94
C LYS A 49 11.49 -4.25 26.62
N PRO A 50 10.20 -3.91 26.82
CA PRO A 50 9.14 -4.88 26.59
C PRO A 50 9.18 -5.34 25.13
N SER A 51 8.85 -6.61 24.87
CA SER A 51 8.95 -7.21 23.54
C SER A 51 8.22 -6.43 22.44
N THR A 52 7.17 -5.68 22.80
CA THR A 52 6.44 -4.76 21.92
C THR A 52 7.27 -3.56 21.50
N THR A 53 8.10 -3.03 22.39
CA THR A 53 9.03 -1.92 22.10
C THR A 53 10.15 -2.40 21.19
N ILE A 54 10.72 -3.59 21.48
CA ILE A 54 11.74 -4.21 20.61
C ILE A 54 11.18 -4.45 19.20
N ALA A 55 9.93 -4.94 19.10
CA ALA A 55 9.28 -5.16 17.81
C ALA A 55 9.03 -3.84 17.05
N TYR A 56 8.54 -2.79 17.72
CA TYR A 56 8.37 -1.47 17.11
C TYR A 56 9.70 -0.89 16.61
N GLU A 57 10.74 -0.92 17.46
CA GLU A 57 12.06 -0.43 17.14
C GLU A 57 12.65 -1.16 15.92
N THR A 58 12.49 -2.48 15.88
CA THR A 58 13.06 -3.32 14.81
C THR A 58 12.27 -3.20 13.50
N PHE A 59 10.93 -3.27 13.56
CA PHE A 59 10.11 -3.42 12.35
C PHE A 59 9.57 -2.11 11.79
N VAL A 60 9.53 -1.05 12.59
CA VAL A 60 8.99 0.26 12.19
C VAL A 60 10.08 1.31 12.25
N GLN A 61 10.75 1.47 13.40
CA GLN A 61 11.69 2.57 13.59
C GLN A 61 12.94 2.42 12.73
N ALA A 62 13.67 1.31 12.83
CA ALA A 62 14.93 1.14 12.09
C ALA A 62 14.79 1.29 10.56
N PRO A 63 13.77 0.70 9.89
CA PRO A 63 13.56 0.94 8.46
C PRO A 63 13.18 2.39 8.14
N SER A 64 12.45 3.05 9.04
CA SER A 64 12.06 4.46 8.86
C SER A 64 13.26 5.39 9.05
N GLU A 65 14.17 5.07 9.96
CA GLU A 65 15.42 5.81 10.19
C GLU A 65 16.34 5.64 8.98
N PHE A 66 16.40 4.43 8.40
CA PHE A 66 17.10 4.21 7.14
C PHE A 66 16.56 5.12 6.03
N VAL A 67 15.24 5.26 5.89
CA VAL A 67 14.64 6.19 4.92
C VAL A 67 15.00 7.63 5.25
N ALA A 68 14.88 8.04 6.53
CA ALA A 68 15.19 9.41 6.94
C ALA A 68 16.65 9.79 6.65
N ASN A 69 17.59 8.91 7.02
CA ASN A 69 19.02 9.10 6.77
C ASN A 69 19.35 9.10 5.27
N SER A 70 18.68 8.25 4.49
CA SER A 70 18.86 8.25 3.02
C SER A 70 18.37 9.56 2.40
N LEU A 71 17.23 10.09 2.85
CA LEU A 71 16.71 11.38 2.38
C LEU A 71 17.65 12.53 2.76
N LEU A 72 18.19 12.52 3.98
CA LEU A 72 19.19 13.50 4.43
C LEU A 72 20.45 13.45 3.56
N GLN A 73 20.98 12.26 3.28
CA GLN A 73 22.12 12.10 2.39
C GLN A 73 21.84 12.62 0.98
N ILE A 74 20.65 12.37 0.42
CA ILE A 74 20.26 12.88 -0.90
C ILE A 74 20.14 14.41 -0.88
N HIS A 75 19.53 14.99 0.16
CA HIS A 75 19.42 16.43 0.36
C HIS A 75 20.80 17.10 0.41
N ASP A 76 21.70 16.59 1.28
CA ASP A 76 23.02 17.17 1.52
C ASP A 76 23.97 16.99 0.32
N SER A 77 23.96 15.82 -0.32
CA SER A 77 24.89 15.52 -1.42
C SER A 77 24.53 16.23 -2.73
N LEU A 78 23.25 16.47 -2.98
CA LEU A 78 22.77 17.12 -4.21
C LEU A 78 22.36 18.59 -3.99
N ALA A 79 22.45 19.08 -2.75
CA ALA A 79 22.00 20.42 -2.35
C ALA A 79 20.57 20.74 -2.82
N LEU A 80 19.68 19.73 -2.76
CA LEU A 80 18.30 19.84 -3.23
C LEU A 80 17.38 20.35 -2.13
N PRO A 81 16.41 21.24 -2.40
CA PRO A 81 15.39 21.56 -1.42
C PRO A 81 14.60 20.33 -0.96
N TRP A 82 14.17 20.29 0.30
CA TRP A 82 13.49 19.16 0.92
C TRP A 82 12.26 18.68 0.15
N TRP A 83 11.45 19.58 -0.39
CA TRP A 83 10.28 19.21 -1.17
C TRP A 83 10.67 18.45 -2.46
N VAL A 84 11.80 18.82 -3.09
CA VAL A 84 12.36 18.14 -4.26
C VAL A 84 12.90 16.77 -3.87
N THR A 85 13.67 16.71 -2.78
CA THR A 85 14.24 15.45 -2.26
C THR A 85 13.14 14.43 -1.97
N ILE A 86 12.08 14.83 -1.26
CA ILE A 86 10.90 13.99 -0.99
C ILE A 86 10.24 13.54 -2.30
N ALA A 87 10.04 14.47 -3.25
CA ALA A 87 9.39 14.16 -4.52
C ALA A 87 10.22 13.17 -5.36
N LEU A 88 11.52 13.40 -5.51
CA LEU A 88 12.43 12.57 -6.29
C LEU A 88 12.56 11.17 -5.70
N ALA A 89 12.69 11.06 -4.37
CA ALA A 89 12.74 9.78 -3.69
C ALA A 89 11.43 9.00 -3.90
N THR A 90 10.29 9.67 -3.83
CA THR A 90 8.96 9.06 -4.07
C THR A 90 8.85 8.55 -5.51
N ILE A 91 9.23 9.35 -6.50
CA ILE A 91 9.21 8.97 -7.92
C ILE A 91 10.13 7.78 -8.14
N THR A 92 11.38 7.85 -7.69
CA THR A 92 12.37 6.78 -7.83
C THR A 92 11.88 5.48 -7.23
N PHE A 93 11.39 5.53 -5.98
CA PHE A 93 10.83 4.37 -5.30
C PHE A 93 9.65 3.78 -6.09
N ARG A 94 8.75 4.61 -6.60
CA ARG A 94 7.59 4.16 -7.37
C ARG A 94 7.97 3.54 -8.71
N VAL A 95 8.96 4.09 -9.42
CA VAL A 95 9.43 3.53 -10.70
C VAL A 95 10.17 2.21 -10.49
N VAL A 96 11.03 2.11 -9.48
CA VAL A 96 11.88 0.92 -9.27
C VAL A 96 11.12 -0.19 -8.51
N VAL A 97 10.63 0.13 -7.33
CA VAL A 97 10.02 -0.84 -6.40
C VAL A 97 8.52 -0.91 -6.64
N GLY A 98 7.86 0.24 -6.73
CA GLY A 98 6.40 0.31 -6.93
C GLY A 98 5.92 -0.35 -8.22
N ALA A 99 6.65 -0.20 -9.33
CA ALA A 99 6.38 -0.86 -10.60
C ALA A 99 6.42 -2.39 -10.46
N SER A 100 7.49 -2.90 -9.86
CA SER A 100 7.73 -4.32 -9.65
C SER A 100 6.64 -4.97 -8.77
N ILE A 101 6.28 -4.30 -7.67
CA ILE A 101 5.19 -4.74 -6.77
C ILE A 101 3.87 -4.77 -7.53
N THR A 102 3.56 -3.72 -8.29
CA THR A 102 2.30 -3.62 -9.03
C THR A 102 2.20 -4.67 -10.13
N ILE A 103 3.28 -4.99 -10.84
CA ILE A 103 3.29 -6.10 -11.82
C ILE A 103 2.93 -7.42 -11.14
N THR A 104 3.54 -7.68 -9.98
CA THR A 104 3.25 -8.89 -9.20
C THR A 104 1.80 -8.94 -8.73
N GLN A 105 1.25 -7.80 -8.29
CA GLN A 105 -0.16 -7.62 -7.96
C GLN A 105 -1.08 -7.88 -9.14
N GLN A 106 -0.80 -7.30 -10.31
CA GLN A 106 -1.61 -7.46 -11.52
C GLN A 106 -1.64 -8.91 -11.98
N ARG A 107 -0.48 -9.59 -12.04
CA ARG A 107 -0.41 -11.02 -12.40
C ARG A 107 -1.24 -11.91 -11.47
N PHE A 108 -1.24 -11.60 -10.18
CA PHE A 108 -2.04 -12.34 -9.21
C PHE A 108 -3.55 -12.04 -9.35
N ILE A 109 -3.90 -10.77 -9.54
CA ILE A 109 -5.29 -10.35 -9.80
C ILE A 109 -5.81 -10.99 -11.08
N GLU A 110 -5.02 -11.11 -12.14
CA GLU A 110 -5.45 -11.77 -13.39
C GLU A 110 -5.85 -13.22 -13.17
N ARG A 111 -5.08 -13.98 -12.39
CA ARG A 111 -5.43 -15.37 -12.04
C ARG A 111 -6.75 -15.44 -11.27
N LEU A 112 -6.95 -14.53 -10.30
CA LEU A 112 -8.22 -14.42 -9.57
C LEU A 112 -9.38 -14.07 -10.51
N GLN A 113 -9.15 -13.20 -11.48
CA GLN A 113 -10.17 -12.79 -12.44
C GLN A 113 -10.55 -13.92 -13.39
N ILE A 114 -9.61 -14.79 -13.81
CA ILE A 114 -9.93 -15.98 -14.60
C ILE A 114 -10.91 -16.86 -13.82
N VAL A 115 -10.57 -17.23 -12.58
CA VAL A 115 -11.44 -18.06 -11.73
C VAL A 115 -12.80 -17.40 -11.54
N ARG A 116 -12.82 -16.10 -11.25
CA ARG A 116 -14.07 -15.35 -11.09
C ARG A 116 -14.94 -15.38 -12.36
N ARG A 117 -14.34 -15.22 -13.54
CA ARG A 117 -15.06 -15.28 -14.82
C ARG A 117 -15.58 -16.68 -15.11
N THR A 118 -14.80 -17.72 -14.88
CA THR A 118 -15.24 -19.12 -15.04
C THR A 118 -16.45 -19.41 -14.15
N VAL A 119 -16.35 -19.14 -12.85
CA VAL A 119 -17.48 -19.32 -11.90
C VAL A 119 -18.69 -18.49 -12.32
N THR A 120 -18.46 -17.29 -12.85
CA THR A 120 -19.54 -16.43 -13.33
C THR A 120 -20.26 -17.04 -14.53
N ASN A 121 -19.51 -17.42 -15.56
CA ASN A 121 -20.08 -17.87 -16.82
C ASN A 121 -20.90 -19.16 -16.64
N GLU A 122 -20.45 -20.06 -15.76
CA GLU A 122 -21.15 -21.31 -15.45
C GLU A 122 -22.48 -21.08 -14.72
N LEU A 123 -22.51 -20.15 -13.77
CA LEU A 123 -23.66 -20.00 -12.86
C LEU A 123 -24.66 -18.91 -13.28
N GLU A 124 -24.25 -18.01 -14.18
CA GLU A 124 -25.09 -16.90 -14.64
C GLU A 124 -26.44 -17.32 -15.23
N PRO A 125 -26.54 -18.32 -16.14
CA PRO A 125 -27.84 -18.72 -16.70
C PRO A 125 -28.80 -19.27 -15.63
N ARG A 126 -28.29 -20.08 -14.70
CA ARG A 126 -29.09 -20.64 -13.60
C ARG A 126 -29.61 -19.56 -12.65
N ILE A 127 -28.79 -18.55 -12.35
CA ILE A 127 -29.20 -17.44 -11.50
C ILE A 127 -30.26 -16.56 -12.17
N LYS A 128 -30.17 -16.36 -13.49
CA LYS A 128 -31.22 -15.66 -14.26
C LYS A 128 -32.54 -16.41 -14.19
N GLU A 129 -32.50 -17.72 -14.41
CA GLU A 129 -33.70 -18.58 -14.32
C GLU A 129 -34.32 -18.52 -12.93
N LEU A 130 -33.51 -18.64 -11.87
CA LEU A 130 -33.99 -18.54 -10.49
C LEU A 130 -34.62 -17.19 -10.15
N ASN A 131 -34.01 -16.09 -10.60
CA ASN A 131 -34.60 -14.77 -10.39
C ASN A 131 -35.96 -14.67 -11.11
N MET A 132 -36.08 -15.27 -12.30
CA MET A 132 -37.33 -15.31 -13.04
C MET A 132 -38.40 -16.17 -12.35
N GLN A 133 -38.01 -17.27 -11.71
CA GLN A 133 -38.90 -18.13 -10.90
C GLN A 133 -39.32 -17.44 -9.58
N ALA A 134 -38.44 -16.65 -8.97
CA ALA A 134 -38.75 -15.85 -7.79
C ALA A 134 -39.83 -14.80 -8.09
N MET A 135 -39.77 -14.16 -9.26
CA MET A 135 -40.80 -13.23 -9.73
C MET A 135 -42.16 -13.90 -9.96
N LYS A 136 -42.19 -15.22 -10.19
CA LYS A 136 -43.41 -16.03 -10.36
C LYS A 136 -43.97 -16.58 -9.02
N GLY A 137 -43.45 -16.15 -7.88
CA GLY A 137 -44.03 -16.47 -6.55
C GLY A 137 -43.62 -17.82 -5.94
N LYS A 138 -42.65 -18.55 -6.52
CA LYS A 138 -42.17 -19.85 -5.99
C LYS A 138 -41.08 -19.68 -4.92
N THR A 139 -41.41 -19.07 -3.79
CA THR A 139 -40.40 -18.59 -2.81
C THR A 139 -39.64 -19.69 -2.07
N ALA A 140 -40.29 -20.80 -1.69
CA ALA A 140 -39.66 -21.86 -0.90
C ALA A 140 -38.58 -22.63 -1.71
N THR A 141 -38.91 -23.01 -2.95
CA THR A 141 -37.99 -23.71 -3.86
C THR A 141 -36.82 -22.83 -4.28
N VAL A 142 -37.05 -21.51 -4.42
CA VAL A 142 -35.99 -20.53 -4.77
C VAL A 142 -34.96 -20.41 -3.66
N LEU A 143 -35.38 -20.47 -2.38
CA LEU A 143 -34.44 -20.34 -1.26
C LEU A 143 -33.48 -21.52 -1.18
N GLU A 144 -33.99 -22.74 -1.37
CA GLU A 144 -33.20 -23.96 -1.36
C GLU A 144 -32.22 -24.00 -2.54
N GLU A 145 -32.70 -23.69 -3.74
CA GLU A 145 -31.86 -23.68 -4.93
C GLU A 145 -30.79 -22.59 -4.88
N LYS A 146 -31.09 -21.42 -4.28
CA LYS A 146 -30.10 -20.39 -4.00
C LYS A 146 -28.98 -20.87 -3.06
N LYS A 147 -29.28 -21.74 -2.09
CA LYS A 147 -28.25 -22.36 -1.23
C LYS A 147 -27.41 -23.36 -2.03
N ASN A 148 -28.01 -24.15 -2.92
CA ASN A 148 -27.30 -25.09 -3.78
C ASN A 148 -26.31 -24.39 -4.71
N ILE A 149 -26.77 -23.35 -5.43
CA ILE A 149 -25.89 -22.54 -6.27
C ILE A 149 -24.75 -21.90 -5.47
N GLN A 150 -24.99 -21.48 -4.22
CA GLN A 150 -23.92 -20.94 -3.38
C GLN A 150 -22.87 -21.99 -3.02
N ARG A 151 -23.27 -23.25 -2.77
CA ARG A 151 -22.34 -24.36 -2.51
C ARG A 151 -21.53 -24.70 -3.77
N GLU A 152 -22.20 -24.78 -4.92
CA GLU A 152 -21.57 -25.02 -6.22
C GLU A 152 -20.56 -23.92 -6.56
N ALA A 153 -20.93 -22.65 -6.39
CA ALA A 153 -20.03 -21.51 -6.56
C ALA A 153 -18.77 -21.61 -5.71
N LEU A 154 -18.92 -22.05 -4.45
CA LEU A 154 -17.80 -22.25 -3.53
C LEU A 154 -16.90 -23.40 -4.00
N GLN A 155 -17.48 -24.50 -4.46
CA GLN A 155 -16.74 -25.65 -4.98
C GLN A 155 -15.96 -25.29 -6.24
N LEU A 156 -16.60 -24.65 -7.22
CA LEU A 156 -15.95 -24.18 -8.45
C LEU A 156 -14.83 -23.17 -8.15
N THR A 157 -15.06 -22.25 -7.20
CA THR A 157 -14.02 -21.30 -6.76
C THR A 157 -12.82 -22.04 -6.15
N LYS A 158 -13.08 -23.05 -5.29
CA LYS A 158 -12.02 -23.85 -4.66
C LYS A 158 -11.23 -24.65 -5.70
N GLN A 159 -11.92 -25.28 -6.65
CA GLN A 159 -11.29 -25.99 -7.76
C GLN A 159 -10.42 -25.05 -8.61
N GLY A 160 -10.94 -23.87 -8.96
CA GLY A 160 -10.18 -22.84 -9.67
C GLY A 160 -8.96 -22.35 -8.89
N TYR A 161 -9.09 -22.16 -7.57
CA TYR A 161 -7.95 -21.77 -6.74
C TYR A 161 -6.86 -22.83 -6.71
N THR A 162 -7.21 -24.11 -6.64
CA THR A 162 -6.23 -25.21 -6.75
C THR A 162 -5.59 -25.24 -8.14
N ALA A 163 -6.38 -25.14 -9.21
CA ALA A 163 -5.89 -25.20 -10.59
C ALA A 163 -4.91 -24.06 -10.94
N TYR A 164 -5.18 -22.84 -10.46
CA TYR A 164 -4.33 -21.66 -10.70
C TYR A 164 -3.31 -21.39 -9.58
N ASN A 165 -3.17 -22.32 -8.62
CA ASN A 165 -2.29 -22.21 -7.45
C ASN A 165 -2.45 -20.86 -6.70
N ILE A 166 -3.70 -20.53 -6.37
CA ILE A 166 -4.10 -19.32 -5.67
C ILE A 166 -4.34 -19.66 -4.20
N HIS A 167 -3.50 -19.13 -3.32
CA HIS A 167 -3.74 -19.21 -1.88
C HIS A 167 -4.46 -17.95 -1.39
N PRO A 168 -5.56 -18.07 -0.63
CA PRO A 168 -6.32 -16.91 -0.14
C PRO A 168 -5.46 -15.98 0.74
N GLY A 169 -4.54 -16.54 1.54
CA GLY A 169 -3.59 -15.74 2.34
C GLY A 169 -2.64 -14.88 1.51
N LYS A 170 -2.34 -15.27 0.27
CA LYS A 170 -1.50 -14.48 -0.64
C LYS A 170 -2.16 -13.16 -1.03
N ILE A 171 -3.49 -13.08 -1.04
CA ILE A 171 -4.23 -11.84 -1.29
C ILE A 171 -3.89 -10.81 -0.21
N LEU A 172 -3.97 -11.21 1.06
CA LEU A 172 -3.68 -10.34 2.19
C LEU A 172 -2.21 -9.95 2.24
N ILE A 173 -1.30 -10.93 2.07
CA ILE A 173 0.15 -10.69 2.06
C ILE A 173 0.51 -9.68 0.96
N LEU A 174 -0.05 -9.83 -0.24
CA LEU A 174 0.28 -8.97 -1.36
C LEU A 174 -0.29 -7.55 -1.23
N ALA A 175 -1.41 -7.40 -0.50
CA ALA A 175 -1.93 -6.09 -0.10
C ALA A 175 -1.01 -5.43 0.95
N LEU A 176 -0.62 -6.16 1.99
CA LEU A 176 0.24 -5.67 3.06
C LEU A 176 1.65 -5.32 2.56
N PHE A 177 2.21 -6.16 1.68
CA PHE A 177 3.55 -5.96 1.10
C PHE A 177 3.67 -4.63 0.35
N GLY A 178 2.60 -4.19 -0.31
CA GLY A 178 2.58 -2.88 -0.98
C GLY A 178 2.49 -1.70 0.00
N SER A 179 1.81 -1.87 1.14
CA SER A 179 1.64 -0.79 2.13
C SER A 179 2.83 -0.61 3.09
N ILE A 180 3.62 -1.66 3.34
CA ILE A 180 4.75 -1.61 4.29
C ILE A 180 5.79 -0.54 3.92
N PRO A 181 6.31 -0.47 2.67
CA PRO A 181 7.27 0.58 2.31
C PRO A 181 6.68 1.98 2.42
N TRP A 182 5.39 2.16 2.10
CA TRP A 182 4.71 3.44 2.26
C TRP A 182 4.66 3.89 3.73
N LEU A 183 4.51 2.96 4.67
CA LEU A 183 4.61 3.25 6.10
C LEU A 183 6.01 3.71 6.48
N TYR A 184 7.06 3.03 6.01
CA TYR A 184 8.45 3.42 6.30
C TYR A 184 8.79 4.82 5.78
N PHE A 185 8.35 5.18 4.58
CA PHE A 185 8.49 6.54 4.08
C PHE A 185 7.69 7.56 4.91
N THR A 186 6.47 7.23 5.31
CA THR A 186 5.64 8.10 6.15
C THR A 186 6.32 8.40 7.49
N PHE A 187 6.79 7.37 8.19
CA PHE A 187 7.45 7.52 9.48
C PHE A 187 8.85 8.15 9.34
N GLY A 188 9.60 7.82 8.29
CA GLY A 188 10.90 8.44 8.00
C GLY A 188 10.77 9.95 7.79
N ILE A 189 9.85 10.37 6.92
CA ILE A 189 9.58 11.79 6.66
C ILE A 189 9.00 12.48 7.90
N ARG A 190 8.17 11.78 8.69
CA ARG A 190 7.67 12.29 9.96
C ARG A 190 8.80 12.62 10.93
N MET A 191 9.80 11.74 11.07
CA MET A 191 10.95 11.99 11.96
C MET A 191 11.72 13.24 11.54
N ILE A 192 11.90 13.47 10.25
CA ILE A 192 12.53 14.69 9.70
C ILE A 192 11.66 15.92 10.02
N CYS A 193 10.38 15.89 9.66
CA CYS A 193 9.46 17.04 9.83
C CYS A 193 9.22 17.40 11.31
N MET A 194 9.33 16.44 12.21
CA MET A 194 9.15 16.65 13.66
C MET A 194 10.44 17.03 14.38
N SER A 195 11.55 17.19 13.66
CA SER A 195 12.85 17.54 14.24
C SER A 195 13.39 18.89 13.74
N PRO A 196 12.60 19.99 13.69
CA PRO A 196 13.05 21.27 13.16
C PRO A 196 14.19 21.91 13.98
N ARG A 197 14.38 21.50 15.24
CA ARG A 197 15.48 21.97 16.09
C ARG A 197 16.84 21.44 15.63
N THR A 198 16.89 20.18 15.21
CA THR A 198 18.12 19.54 14.73
C THR A 198 18.31 19.75 13.24
N LEU A 199 17.23 20.00 12.50
CA LEU A 199 17.24 20.26 11.07
C LEU A 199 16.41 21.50 10.74
N PRO A 200 16.96 22.72 10.87
CA PRO A 200 16.19 23.96 10.64
C PRO A 200 15.75 24.15 9.19
N THR A 201 16.44 23.55 8.21
CA THR A 201 16.10 23.69 6.79
C THR A 201 14.71 23.15 6.47
N ILE A 202 14.21 22.16 7.21
CA ILE A 202 12.86 21.60 6.98
C ILE A 202 11.74 22.61 7.28
N SER A 203 11.96 23.55 8.21
CA SER A 203 10.95 24.57 8.54
C SER A 203 11.05 25.84 7.69
N GLN A 204 12.15 25.99 6.95
CA GLN A 204 12.42 27.14 6.09
C GLN A 204 12.13 26.85 4.61
N GLU A 205 12.01 25.58 4.26
CA GLU A 205 11.82 25.13 2.89
C GLU A 205 10.40 24.62 2.66
N GLY A 206 9.86 24.99 1.50
CA GLY A 206 8.54 24.62 1.01
C GLY A 206 8.40 25.00 -0.46
N VAL A 207 7.20 24.86 -1.02
CA VAL A 207 6.93 25.26 -2.39
C VAL A 207 5.50 25.77 -2.56
N ALA A 208 5.34 26.76 -3.44
CA ALA A 208 4.06 27.37 -3.78
C ALA A 208 3.32 27.97 -2.56
N TRP A 209 2.25 27.33 -2.09
CA TRP A 209 1.38 27.85 -1.03
C TRP A 209 1.74 27.35 0.38
N PHE A 210 2.68 26.43 0.51
CA PHE A 210 3.21 25.96 1.81
C PHE A 210 4.72 26.24 1.85
N GLN A 211 5.14 27.10 2.78
CA GLN A 211 6.54 27.54 2.87
C GLN A 211 7.35 26.78 3.93
N ASN A 212 6.67 26.07 4.83
CA ASN A 212 7.25 25.32 5.93
C ASN A 212 6.75 23.86 5.85
N LEU A 213 7.65 22.89 5.62
CA LEU A 213 7.30 21.48 5.54
C LEU A 213 6.99 20.83 6.91
N ALA A 214 7.43 21.44 8.00
CA ALA A 214 7.17 20.99 9.37
C ALA A 214 5.78 21.43 9.90
N GLU A 215 5.19 22.45 9.30
CA GLU A 215 3.84 22.93 9.63
C GLU A 215 2.76 22.26 8.79
N VAL A 216 1.50 22.38 9.22
CA VAL A 216 0.35 21.88 8.45
C VAL A 216 0.11 22.71 7.19
N ASP A 217 -0.49 22.13 6.15
CA ASP A 217 -0.88 22.89 4.96
C ASP A 217 -1.95 23.95 5.33
N PRO A 218 -1.67 25.26 5.15
CA PRO A 218 -2.57 26.34 5.54
C PRO A 218 -3.90 26.35 4.75
N TYR A 219 -3.90 25.85 3.52
CA TYR A 219 -5.07 25.88 2.64
C TYR A 219 -5.71 24.50 2.45
N GLY A 220 -5.08 23.44 2.95
CA GLY A 220 -5.60 22.08 2.83
C GLY A 220 -5.59 21.50 1.40
N ILE A 221 -4.83 22.11 0.50
CA ILE A 221 -4.73 21.68 -0.91
C ILE A 221 -4.02 20.33 -1.02
N LEU A 222 -2.96 20.10 -0.22
CA LEU A 222 -2.24 18.84 -0.15
C LEU A 222 -3.15 17.68 0.33
N PRO A 223 -3.86 17.76 1.47
CA PRO A 223 -4.83 16.73 1.86
C PRO A 223 -5.86 16.41 0.77
N LEU A 224 -6.41 17.42 0.10
CA LEU A 224 -7.33 17.21 -1.02
C LEU A 224 -6.64 16.56 -2.23
N GLY A 225 -5.39 16.94 -2.49
CA GLY A 225 -4.51 16.32 -3.48
C GLY A 225 -4.19 14.86 -3.19
N PHE A 226 -4.22 14.43 -1.93
CA PHE A 226 -4.17 13.01 -1.56
C PHE A 226 -5.53 12.33 -1.77
N LEU A 227 -6.62 12.96 -1.34
CA LEU A 227 -7.97 12.40 -1.39
C LEU A 227 -8.43 12.09 -2.82
N ILE A 228 -8.33 13.09 -3.72
CA ILE A 228 -8.92 13.03 -5.06
C ILE A 228 -8.33 11.87 -5.90
N PRO A 229 -7.00 11.76 -6.08
CA PRO A 229 -6.41 10.65 -6.82
C PRO A 229 -6.68 9.29 -6.18
N SER A 230 -6.73 9.22 -4.84
CA SER A 230 -7.03 7.99 -4.11
C SER A 230 -8.47 7.51 -4.39
N LEU A 231 -9.45 8.41 -4.35
CA LEU A 231 -10.86 8.08 -4.68
C LEU A 231 -11.04 7.71 -6.16
N ILE A 232 -10.33 8.39 -7.06
CA ILE A 232 -10.29 8.05 -8.48
C ILE A 232 -9.70 6.65 -8.66
N GLY A 233 -8.58 6.34 -7.99
CA GLY A 233 -7.91 5.05 -8.06
C GLY A 233 -8.81 3.90 -7.57
N ILE A 234 -9.52 4.08 -6.45
CA ILE A 234 -10.51 3.10 -5.98
C ILE A 234 -11.57 2.88 -7.06
N SER A 235 -12.12 3.97 -7.61
CA SER A 235 -13.20 3.89 -8.60
C SER A 235 -12.74 3.27 -9.92
N PHE A 236 -11.51 3.53 -10.35
CA PHE A 236 -10.89 2.97 -11.56
C PHE A 236 -10.68 1.45 -11.44
N ASN A 237 -10.13 0.99 -10.31
CA ASN A 237 -9.97 -0.44 -10.03
C ASN A 237 -11.31 -1.19 -9.88
N SER A 238 -12.42 -0.46 -9.77
CA SER A 238 -13.77 -0.99 -9.55
C SER A 238 -14.58 -1.17 -10.83
N ILE A 239 -14.03 -0.86 -12.02
CA ILE A 239 -14.78 -0.90 -13.29
C ILE A 239 -14.97 -2.34 -13.83
N GLU A 240 -14.74 -3.35 -13.01
CA GLU A 240 -15.09 -4.73 -13.35
C GLU A 240 -16.59 -4.86 -13.60
N LYS A 241 -16.96 -5.43 -14.75
CA LYS A 241 -18.35 -5.84 -15.01
C LYS A 241 -18.72 -6.86 -13.93
N PRO A 242 -19.67 -6.56 -13.03
CA PRO A 242 -20.16 -7.58 -12.12
C PRO A 242 -20.87 -8.61 -12.97
N GLY A 243 -20.23 -9.76 -13.17
CA GLY A 243 -20.91 -10.96 -13.60
C GLY A 243 -22.07 -11.24 -12.63
N LEU A 244 -23.26 -11.51 -13.16
CA LEU A 244 -24.49 -11.64 -12.36
C LEU A 244 -24.48 -12.84 -11.40
N ALA A 245 -23.48 -13.71 -11.50
CA ALA A 245 -23.58 -15.07 -10.98
C ALA A 245 -23.15 -15.28 -9.51
N ASN A 246 -22.66 -14.26 -8.80
CA ASN A 246 -22.45 -14.43 -7.36
C ASN A 246 -22.71 -13.14 -6.58
N PRO A 247 -23.89 -13.02 -5.93
CA PRO A 247 -24.22 -11.92 -5.05
C PRO A 247 -23.15 -11.71 -3.96
N ARG A 248 -22.48 -12.76 -3.48
CA ARG A 248 -21.42 -12.63 -2.46
C ARG A 248 -20.18 -11.94 -3.00
N PHE A 249 -19.73 -12.23 -4.23
CA PHE A 249 -18.58 -11.53 -4.82
C PHE A 249 -18.92 -10.07 -5.18
N ILE A 250 -20.14 -9.80 -5.64
CA ILE A 250 -20.60 -8.43 -5.91
C ILE A 250 -20.69 -7.63 -4.60
N SER A 251 -21.30 -8.21 -3.57
CA SER A 251 -21.46 -7.58 -2.25
C SER A 251 -20.11 -7.40 -1.55
N ALA A 252 -19.25 -8.41 -1.55
CA ALA A 252 -17.90 -8.30 -0.98
C ALA A 252 -17.09 -7.19 -1.65
N GLY A 253 -17.12 -7.11 -2.99
CA GLY A 253 -16.48 -6.02 -3.71
C GLY A 253 -17.09 -4.65 -3.37
N ARG A 254 -18.41 -4.55 -3.19
CA ARG A 254 -19.07 -3.29 -2.78
C ARG A 254 -18.70 -2.87 -1.36
N ILE A 255 -18.69 -3.81 -0.42
CA ILE A 255 -18.32 -3.60 0.97
C ILE A 255 -16.85 -3.18 1.05
N GLN A 256 -15.95 -3.92 0.38
CA GLN A 256 -14.53 -3.58 0.32
C GLN A 256 -14.31 -2.16 -0.19
N ARG A 257 -14.98 -1.75 -1.28
CA ARG A 257 -14.90 -0.37 -1.79
C ARG A 257 -15.41 0.65 -0.79
N GLY A 258 -16.52 0.37 -0.11
CA GLY A 258 -17.06 1.23 0.93
C GLY A 258 -16.04 1.43 2.04
N ILE A 259 -15.51 0.33 2.58
CA ILE A 259 -14.48 0.34 3.62
C ILE A 259 -13.25 1.13 3.17
N THR A 260 -12.68 0.84 2.00
CA THR A 260 -11.48 1.54 1.52
C THR A 260 -11.73 3.04 1.29
N ARG A 261 -12.93 3.43 0.81
CA ARG A 261 -13.29 4.85 0.68
C ARG A 261 -13.38 5.53 2.05
N THR A 262 -14.04 4.90 3.01
CA THR A 262 -14.12 5.43 4.38
C THR A 262 -12.73 5.56 5.01
N ILE A 263 -11.85 4.58 4.81
CA ILE A 263 -10.45 4.65 5.28
C ILE A 263 -9.73 5.83 4.63
N VAL A 264 -9.78 6.00 3.31
CA VAL A 264 -9.11 7.11 2.62
C VAL A 264 -9.64 8.47 3.08
N ILE A 265 -10.95 8.61 3.27
CA ILE A 265 -11.55 9.83 3.81
C ILE A 265 -11.05 10.07 5.24
N GLY A 266 -11.04 9.06 6.10
CA GLY A 266 -10.51 9.16 7.47
C GLY A 266 -9.03 9.57 7.51
N PHE A 267 -8.18 8.94 6.69
CA PHE A 267 -6.77 9.32 6.55
C PHE A 267 -6.60 10.75 6.04
N THR A 268 -7.49 11.22 5.17
CA THR A 268 -7.47 12.60 4.70
C THR A 268 -7.78 13.57 5.84
N LEU A 269 -8.75 13.27 6.71
CA LEU A 269 -9.04 14.10 7.88
C LEU A 269 -7.83 14.20 8.83
N ILE A 270 -7.10 13.10 8.99
CA ILE A 270 -5.83 13.09 9.73
C ILE A 270 -4.78 13.95 9.02
N ALA A 271 -4.69 13.87 7.68
CA ALA A 271 -3.73 14.62 6.89
C ALA A 271 -3.83 16.15 7.07
N PHE A 272 -5.03 16.70 7.31
CA PHE A 272 -5.19 18.13 7.64
C PHE A 272 -4.49 18.57 8.94
N LYS A 273 -4.04 17.63 9.78
CA LYS A 273 -3.34 17.89 11.04
C LYS A 273 -1.89 17.44 11.03
N LEU A 274 -1.39 16.96 9.89
CA LEU A 274 -0.01 16.48 9.75
C LEU A 274 0.89 17.54 9.09
N PRO A 275 2.20 17.53 9.38
CA PRO A 275 3.18 18.32 8.65
C PRO A 275 3.07 18.16 7.14
N ALA A 276 3.20 19.27 6.41
CA ALA A 276 3.04 19.37 4.97
C ALA A 276 4.00 18.43 4.23
N GLY A 277 5.20 18.18 4.74
CA GLY A 277 6.14 17.21 4.14
C GLY A 277 5.63 15.78 4.08
N ILE A 278 4.91 15.32 5.13
CA ILE A 278 4.29 13.99 5.12
C ILE A 278 3.16 13.95 4.10
N VAL A 279 2.32 14.98 4.07
CA VAL A 279 1.15 15.02 3.19
C VAL A 279 1.57 15.22 1.73
N LEU A 280 2.65 15.96 1.46
CA LEU A 280 3.27 16.08 0.15
C LEU A 280 3.66 14.70 -0.39
N PHE A 281 4.34 13.89 0.43
CA PHE A 281 4.64 12.50 0.08
C PHE A 281 3.37 11.70 -0.22
N TRP A 282 2.35 11.76 0.64
CA TRP A 282 1.09 11.05 0.43
C TRP A 282 0.41 11.44 -0.87
N THR A 283 0.36 12.74 -1.17
CA THR A 283 -0.22 13.30 -2.39
C THR A 283 0.52 12.83 -3.63
N LEU A 284 1.84 13.01 -3.69
CA LEU A 284 2.66 12.56 -4.81
C LEU A 284 2.55 11.05 -5.01
N ASN A 285 2.61 10.29 -3.93
CA ASN A 285 2.49 8.85 -3.94
C ASN A 285 1.13 8.37 -4.49
N SER A 286 0.02 9.04 -4.12
CA SER A 286 -1.32 8.71 -4.63
C SER A 286 -1.50 9.10 -6.09
N ILE A 287 -0.95 10.23 -6.53
CA ILE A 287 -0.95 10.63 -7.95
C ILE A 287 -0.14 9.62 -8.79
N LEU A 288 1.05 9.24 -8.32
CA LEU A 288 1.89 8.27 -8.99
C LEU A 288 1.23 6.89 -9.02
N GLN A 289 0.62 6.43 -7.93
CA GLN A 289 -0.12 5.16 -7.90
C GLN A 289 -1.29 5.15 -8.89
N LEU A 290 -2.05 6.24 -8.99
CA LEU A 290 -3.13 6.36 -9.97
C LEU A 290 -2.58 6.34 -11.39
N SER A 291 -1.57 7.16 -11.66
CA SER A 291 -0.91 7.26 -12.97
C SER A 291 -0.38 5.89 -13.40
N GLN A 292 0.31 5.22 -12.49
CA GLN A 292 0.81 3.87 -12.67
C GLN A 292 -0.33 2.90 -13.03
N THR A 293 -1.42 2.90 -12.27
CA THR A 293 -2.59 2.05 -12.55
C THR A 293 -3.16 2.29 -13.94
N ILE A 294 -3.22 3.55 -14.40
CA ILE A 294 -3.68 3.91 -15.74
C ILE A 294 -2.70 3.42 -16.82
N ILE A 295 -1.39 3.62 -16.61
CA ILE A 295 -0.33 3.19 -17.54
C ILE A 295 -0.33 1.66 -17.71
N PHE A 296 -0.49 0.89 -16.63
CA PHE A 296 -0.59 -0.57 -16.67
C PHE A 296 -1.89 -1.10 -17.33
N GLU A 297 -2.85 -0.23 -17.63
CA GLU A 297 -4.04 -0.56 -18.43
C GLU A 297 -3.90 -0.19 -19.92
N LEU A 298 -2.75 0.36 -20.33
CA LEU A 298 -2.45 0.59 -21.75
C LEU A 298 -2.16 -0.74 -22.46
N PRO A 299 -2.81 -1.03 -23.61
CA PRO A 299 -2.61 -2.29 -24.33
C PRO A 299 -1.13 -2.57 -24.67
N ARG A 300 -0.38 -1.54 -25.07
CA ARG A 300 1.06 -1.66 -25.40
C ARG A 300 1.87 -2.18 -24.21
N ILE A 301 1.66 -1.58 -23.03
CA ILE A 301 2.37 -1.95 -21.79
C ILE A 301 1.97 -3.35 -21.35
N ARG A 302 0.68 -3.69 -21.42
CA ARG A 302 0.19 -5.02 -21.05
C ARG A 302 0.75 -6.11 -21.95
N ASN A 303 0.77 -5.87 -23.26
CA ASN A 303 1.34 -6.79 -24.24
C ASN A 303 2.84 -6.99 -24.00
N MET A 304 3.59 -5.90 -23.77
CA MET A 304 5.03 -5.95 -23.47
C MET A 304 5.33 -6.76 -22.19
N LEU A 305 4.45 -6.70 -21.19
CA LEU A 305 4.60 -7.41 -19.92
C LEU A 305 3.98 -8.82 -19.88
N GLY A 306 3.39 -9.26 -21.00
CA GLY A 306 2.68 -10.54 -21.08
C GLY A 306 1.45 -10.64 -20.18
N LEU A 307 0.80 -9.50 -19.91
CA LEU A 307 -0.41 -9.40 -19.09
C LEU A 307 -1.66 -9.62 -19.95
N GLN A 308 -2.77 -10.06 -19.34
CA GLN A 308 -4.04 -10.22 -20.06
C GLN A 308 -4.47 -8.93 -20.78
N PRO A 309 -5.29 -8.98 -21.85
CA PRO A 309 -5.85 -7.78 -22.46
C PRO A 309 -6.52 -6.86 -21.44
N SER A 310 -6.41 -5.55 -21.65
CA SER A 310 -6.96 -4.56 -20.70
C SER A 310 -8.46 -4.78 -20.43
N ARG A 311 -8.88 -4.48 -19.21
CA ARG A 311 -10.26 -4.68 -18.72
C ARG A 311 -11.31 -3.92 -19.53
N PHE A 312 -10.90 -2.88 -20.24
CA PHE A 312 -11.78 -2.06 -21.07
C PHE A 312 -11.81 -2.52 -22.56
N GLY A 313 -11.21 -3.65 -22.90
CA GLY A 313 -11.14 -4.17 -24.27
C GLY A 313 -10.35 -3.28 -25.24
N SER A 314 -10.55 -3.50 -26.53
CA SER A 314 -10.01 -2.72 -27.66
C SER A 314 -10.67 -1.35 -27.84
N GLN A 315 -11.54 -0.92 -26.92
CA GLN A 315 -12.23 0.36 -27.05
C GLN A 315 -11.22 1.52 -27.08
N PRO A 316 -11.35 2.46 -28.04
CA PRO A 316 -10.40 3.55 -28.19
C PRO A 316 -10.36 4.38 -26.90
N VAL A 317 -9.18 4.93 -26.58
CA VAL A 317 -8.92 5.72 -25.36
C VAL A 317 -9.97 6.81 -25.14
N ARG A 318 -10.50 7.41 -26.23
CA ARG A 318 -11.60 8.40 -26.20
C ARG A 318 -12.91 7.88 -25.61
N LEU A 319 -13.26 6.61 -25.85
CA LEU A 319 -14.46 5.98 -25.29
C LEU A 319 -14.31 5.68 -23.78
N ARG A 320 -13.08 5.39 -23.33
CA ARG A 320 -12.77 5.23 -21.90
C ARG A 320 -12.99 6.53 -21.12
N TRP A 321 -12.53 7.66 -21.67
CA TRP A 321 -12.73 8.97 -21.05
C TRP A 321 -14.19 9.37 -20.99
N THR A 322 -15.00 9.09 -22.02
CA THR A 322 -16.44 9.41 -22.03
C THR A 322 -17.26 8.55 -21.06
N ILE A 323 -16.95 7.26 -20.91
CA ILE A 323 -17.58 6.42 -19.86
C ILE A 323 -17.18 6.91 -18.46
N TRP A 324 -15.93 7.35 -18.31
CA TRP A 324 -15.41 7.89 -17.06
C TRP A 324 -16.07 9.24 -16.72
N THR A 325 -16.14 10.20 -17.67
CA THR A 325 -16.81 11.50 -17.48
C THR A 325 -18.32 11.35 -17.25
N ASN A 326 -18.98 10.36 -17.85
CA ASN A 326 -20.41 10.11 -17.60
C ASN A 326 -20.68 9.55 -16.19
N LYS A 327 -19.76 8.77 -15.59
CA LYS A 327 -19.90 8.37 -14.18
C LYS A 327 -19.67 9.54 -13.23
N TRP A 328 -18.76 10.46 -13.56
CA TRP A 328 -18.51 11.66 -12.75
C TRP A 328 -19.57 12.74 -12.95
N SER A 329 -20.17 12.89 -14.14
CA SER A 329 -21.29 13.80 -14.35
C SER A 329 -22.50 13.40 -13.52
N PHE A 330 -22.70 12.10 -13.30
CA PHE A 330 -23.67 11.58 -12.32
C PHE A 330 -23.30 11.96 -10.88
N PHE A 331 -22.03 11.77 -10.47
CA PHE A 331 -21.55 12.16 -9.13
C PHE A 331 -21.70 13.68 -8.86
N PHE A 332 -21.34 14.53 -9.82
CA PHE A 332 -21.52 15.98 -9.71
C PHE A 332 -22.99 16.39 -9.78
N ARG A 333 -23.84 15.67 -10.53
CA ARG A 333 -25.31 15.87 -10.52
C ARG A 333 -25.93 15.51 -9.18
N THR A 334 -25.49 14.43 -8.53
CA THR A 334 -25.97 14.05 -7.19
C THR A 334 -25.50 15.05 -6.11
N LEU A 335 -24.31 15.63 -6.24
CA LEU A 335 -23.87 16.72 -5.36
C LEU A 335 -24.70 18.00 -5.55
N LYS A 336 -25.00 18.36 -6.81
CA LYS A 336 -25.87 19.51 -7.15
C LYS A 336 -27.30 19.36 -6.64
N TRP A 337 -27.78 18.12 -6.45
CA TRP A 337 -29.10 17.84 -5.88
C TRP A 337 -29.10 18.07 -4.36
N TYR A 338 -28.00 17.68 -3.70
CA TYR A 338 -27.81 17.89 -2.26
C TYR A 338 -27.59 19.36 -1.85
N SER A 339 -27.07 20.19 -2.76
CA SER A 339 -26.88 21.64 -2.51
C SER A 339 -28.13 22.49 -2.79
N LYS A 340 -29.26 21.86 -3.13
CA LYS A 340 -30.56 22.50 -3.39
C LYS A 340 -31.63 22.12 -2.35
N LEU A 341 -31.27 21.27 -1.40
CA LEU A 341 -31.96 21.07 -0.12
C LEU A 341 -31.24 21.92 0.92
#